data_AF-A0A257M996-F1
#
_entry.id   AF-A0A257M996-F1
#
_cell.length_a   1.000
_cell.length_b   1.000
_cell.length_c   1.000
_cell.angle_alpha   90.00
_cell.angle_beta   90.00
_cell.angle_gamma   90.00
#
_symmetry.space_group_name_H-M   'P 1'
#
loop_
_entity.id
_entity.type
_entity.pdbx_description
1 polymer ?
#
loop_
_entity_poly.entity_id
_entity_poly.type
_entity_poly.pdbx_seq_one_letter_code
_entity_poly.pdbx_strand_id
1 'polypeptide(L)' 'MEQSDRKKESEKRDAERAEASRNAEEKLLQLADSLYHQFQQGIVPYISLPSRTKGNIEFSSKDDVWVYGDQETVRSVKTV' A
#
# COMPACT_ATOMS: atom_id res chain seq x y z
N MET A 1 -6.64 -38.65 -5.88
CA MET A 1 -7.11 -37.57 -4.97
C MET A 1 -6.20 -36.35 -5.02
N GLU A 2 -4.89 -36.52 -5.19
CA GLU A 2 -3.85 -35.48 -5.09
C GLU A 2 -3.75 -34.41 -6.22
N GLN A 3 -4.41 -34.61 -7.37
CA GLN A 3 -4.31 -33.68 -8.52
C GLN A 3 -5.42 -32.62 -8.52
N SER A 4 -6.61 -32.98 -8.03
CA SER A 4 -7.75 -32.07 -7.93
C SER A 4 -7.53 -31.00 -6.87
N ASP A 5 -6.86 -31.35 -5.76
CA ASP A 5 -6.60 -30.42 -4.66
C ASP A 5 -5.52 -29.38 -5.03
N ARG A 6 -4.45 -29.81 -5.72
CA ARG A 6 -3.42 -28.88 -6.25
C ARG A 6 -3.97 -27.88 -7.26
N LYS A 7 -4.90 -28.31 -8.12
CA LYS A 7 -5.54 -27.43 -9.10
C LYS A 7 -6.42 -26.38 -8.42
N LYS A 8 -7.20 -26.78 -7.40
CA LYS A 8 -7.99 -25.84 -6.59
C LYS A 8 -7.10 -24.83 -5.86
N GLU A 9 -5.95 -25.27 -5.37
CA GLU A 9 -4.98 -24.39 -4.69
C GLU A 9 -4.31 -23.39 -5.64
N SER A 10 -3.98 -23.77 -6.89
CA SER A 10 -3.50 -22.81 -7.88
C SER A 10 -4.56 -21.78 -8.25
N GLU A 11 -5.79 -22.22 -8.51
CA GLU A 11 -6.91 -21.33 -8.87
C GLU A 11 -7.20 -20.32 -7.75
N LYS A 12 -7.12 -20.75 -6.48
CA LYS A 12 -7.24 -19.87 -5.31
C LYS A 12 -6.14 -18.80 -5.27
N ARG A 13 -4.87 -19.19 -5.48
CA ARG A 13 -3.74 -18.25 -5.48
C ARG A 13 -3.83 -17.24 -6.62
N ASP A 14 -4.26 -17.67 -7.81
CA ASP A 14 -4.44 -16.79 -8.96
C ASP A 14 -5.57 -15.78 -8.72
N ALA A 15 -6.67 -16.22 -8.09
CA ALA A 15 -7.75 -15.34 -7.66
C ALA A 15 -7.28 -14.30 -6.63
N GLU A 16 -6.53 -14.73 -5.61
CA GLU A 16 -5.94 -13.83 -4.59
C GLU A 16 -4.98 -12.81 -5.22
N ARG A 17 -4.16 -13.23 -6.20
CA ARG A 17 -3.27 -12.33 -6.92
C ARG A 17 -4.04 -11.30 -7.75
N ALA A 18 -5.08 -11.74 -8.45
CA ALA A 18 -5.93 -10.83 -9.22
C ALA A 18 -6.64 -9.81 -8.32
N GLU A 19 -7.07 -10.23 -7.13
CA GLU A 19 -7.62 -9.33 -6.13
C GLU A 19 -6.58 -8.32 -5.62
N ALA A 20 -5.38 -8.78 -5.25
CA ALA A 20 -4.29 -7.90 -4.84
C ALA A 20 -3.93 -6.88 -5.92
N SER A 21 -3.91 -7.29 -7.20
CA SER A 21 -3.69 -6.41 -8.34
C SER A 21 -4.79 -5.34 -8.47
N ARG A 22 -6.06 -5.71 -8.35
CA ARG A 22 -7.17 -4.74 -8.37
C ARG A 22 -7.07 -3.74 -7.22
N ASN A 23 -6.77 -4.21 -6.00
CA ASN A 23 -6.59 -3.35 -4.84
C ASN A 23 -5.41 -2.37 -5.03
N ALA A 24 -4.34 -2.82 -5.68
CA ALA A 24 -3.20 -1.94 -5.99
C ALA A 24 -3.60 -0.87 -7.01
N GLU A 25 -4.32 -1.24 -8.07
CA GLU A 25 -4.82 -0.29 -9.08
C GLU A 25 -5.73 0.77 -8.47
N GLU A 26 -6.70 0.37 -7.65
CA GLU A 26 -7.62 1.30 -6.97
C GLU A 26 -6.87 2.31 -6.09
N LYS A 27 -5.93 1.83 -5.27
CA LYS A 27 -5.12 2.70 -4.41
C LYS A 27 -4.26 3.68 -5.20
N LEU A 28 -3.70 3.25 -6.34
CA LEU A 28 -2.92 4.11 -7.21
C LEU A 28 -3.79 5.20 -7.86
N LEU A 29 -5.00 4.85 -8.29
CA LEU A 29 -5.96 5.81 -8.83
C LEU A 29 -6.40 6.82 -7.76
N GLN A 30 -6.67 6.39 -6.53
CA GLN A 30 -6.97 7.28 -5.40
C GLN A 30 -5.81 8.24 -5.10
N LEU A 31 -4.58 7.75 -5.13
CA LEU A 31 -3.40 8.60 -4.96
C LEU A 31 -3.31 9.65 -6.08
N ALA A 32 -3.48 9.24 -7.34
CA ALA A 32 -3.46 10.15 -8.47
C ALA A 32 -4.57 11.21 -8.36
N ASP A 33 -5.79 10.79 -8.04
CA ASP A 33 -6.94 11.68 -7.84
C ASP A 33 -6.67 12.74 -6.77
N SER A 34 -6.08 12.34 -5.63
CA SER A 34 -5.71 13.27 -4.56
C SER A 34 -4.71 14.34 -5.03
N LEU A 35 -3.76 13.97 -5.90
CA LEU A 35 -2.78 14.91 -6.44
C LEU A 35 -3.43 15.87 -7.44
N TYR A 36 -4.33 15.38 -8.29
CA TYR A 36 -5.07 16.24 -9.23
C TYR A 36 -5.95 17.26 -8.51
N HIS A 37 -6.61 16.86 -7.43
CA HIS A 37 -7.35 17.81 -6.58
C HIS A 37 -6.43 18.89 -5.99
N GLN A 38 -5.24 18.52 -5.49
CA GLN A 38 -4.25 19.49 -5.00
C GLN A 38 -3.82 20.47 -6.11
N PHE A 39 -3.60 19.99 -7.34
CA PHE A 39 -3.27 20.84 -8.49
C PHE A 39 -4.38 21.83 -8.82
N GLN A 40 -5.63 21.38 -8.86
CA GLN A 40 -6.78 22.25 -9.15
C GLN A 40 -6.95 23.36 -8.11
N GLN A 41 -6.55 23.11 -6.87
CA GLN A 41 -6.58 24.07 -5.78
C GLN A 41 -5.33 24.97 -5.73
N GLY A 42 -4.36 24.77 -6.63
CA GLY A 42 -3.08 25.51 -6.64
C GLY A 42 -2.17 25.18 -5.44
N ILE A 43 -2.38 24.03 -4.80
CA ILE A 43 -1.58 23.57 -3.65
C ILE A 43 -0.29 22.92 -4.16
N VAL A 44 0.84 23.22 -3.51
CA VAL A 44 2.10 22.50 -3.77
C VAL A 44 1.91 21.03 -3.38
N PRO A 45 2.13 20.07 -4.29
CA PRO A 45 1.79 18.69 -4.04
C PRO A 45 2.51 18.09 -2.85
N TYR A 46 1.77 17.27 -2.12
CA TYR A 46 2.28 16.47 -1.03
C TYR A 46 1.63 15.09 -0.98
N ILE A 47 2.35 14.15 -0.38
CA ILE A 47 1.90 12.77 -0.12
C ILE A 47 2.20 12.41 1.33
N SER A 48 1.32 11.62 1.96
CA SER A 48 1.60 10.98 3.25
C SER A 48 2.27 9.62 3.01
N LEU A 49 3.34 9.33 3.73
CA LEU A 49 4.06 8.05 3.64
C LEU A 49 4.36 7.52 5.03
N PRO A 50 4.42 6.20 5.24
CA PRO A 50 4.87 5.62 6.50
C PRO A 50 6.25 6.16 6.90
N SER A 51 6.36 6.57 8.16
CA SER A 51 7.59 7.09 8.74
C SER A 51 8.64 5.99 8.81
N ARG A 52 9.83 6.25 8.27
CA ARG A 52 10.99 5.33 8.34
C ARG A 52 11.93 5.65 9.52
N THR A 53 11.37 6.19 10.61
CA THR A 53 12.13 6.47 11.83
C THR A 53 12.19 5.23 12.72
N LYS A 54 13.21 5.13 13.58
CA LYS A 54 13.31 4.04 14.57
C LYS A 54 12.08 3.96 15.49
N GLY A 55 11.45 5.10 15.77
CA GLY A 55 10.27 5.19 16.61
C GLY A 55 9.00 4.59 16.00
N ASN A 56 8.99 4.32 14.69
CA ASN A 56 7.87 3.70 13.99
C ASN A 56 8.06 2.19 13.78
N ILE A 57 9.01 1.55 14.44
CA ILE A 57 9.25 0.10 14.31
C ILE A 57 8.50 -0.61 15.43
N GLU A 58 7.50 -1.41 15.07
CA GLU A 58 6.61 -2.10 16.01
C GLU A 58 6.65 -3.61 15.78
N PHE A 59 6.51 -4.38 16.86
CA PHE A 59 6.49 -5.83 16.78
C PHE A 59 5.08 -6.33 16.44
N SER A 60 4.90 -6.97 15.27
CA SER A 60 3.65 -7.64 14.90
C SER A 60 3.61 -9.03 15.53
N SER A 61 2.81 -9.20 16.58
CA SER A 61 2.59 -10.52 17.21
C SER A 61 1.87 -11.51 16.29
N LYS A 62 1.15 -11.01 15.29
CA LYS A 62 0.44 -11.83 14.30
C LYS A 62 1.42 -12.51 13.34
N ASP A 63 2.44 -11.77 12.91
CA ASP A 63 3.37 -12.19 11.85
C ASP A 63 4.76 -12.58 12.39
N ASP A 64 4.98 -12.42 13.70
CA ASP A 64 6.25 -12.67 14.41
C ASP A 64 7.44 -11.90 13.80
N VAL A 65 7.17 -10.69 13.28
CA VAL A 65 8.17 -9.82 12.63
C VAL A 65 7.99 -8.37 13.05
N TRP A 66 9.09 -7.61 12.98
CA TRP A 66 9.08 -6.16 13.17
C TRP A 66 8.62 -5.48 11.88
N VAL A 67 7.60 -4.63 11.98
CA VAL A 67 6.99 -3.90 10.87
C VAL A 67 7.04 -2.40 11.13
N TYR A 68 6.74 -1.61 10.10
CA TYR A 68 6.40 -0.21 10.32
C TYR A 68 5.02 -0.12 10.98
N GLY A 69 4.91 0.67 12.04
CA GLY A 69 3.67 1.03 12.68
C GLY A 69 2.94 2.16 11.94
N ASP A 70 1.99 2.77 12.64
CA ASP A 70 1.02 3.70 12.05
C ASP A 70 1.53 5.13 11.88
N GLN A 71 2.77 5.44 12.28
CA GLN A 71 3.27 6.81 12.14
C GLN A 71 3.53 7.12 10.67
N GLU A 72 2.96 8.23 10.19
CA GLU A 72 3.20 8.74 8.86
C GLU A 72 3.98 10.05 8.87
N THR A 73 4.55 10.41 7.72
CA THR A 73 5.17 11.71 7.50
C THR A 73 4.78 12.25 6.13
N VAL A 74 4.41 13.52 6.10
CA VAL A 74 4.12 14.22 4.85
C VAL A 74 5.43 14.55 4.12
N ARG A 75 5.44 14.26 2.81
CA ARG A 75 6.48 14.65 1.87
C ARG A 75 5.88 15.58 0.85
N SER A 76 6.33 16.83 0.83
CA SER A 76 5.99 17.80 -0.20
C SER A 76 7.08 17.88 -1.26
N VAL A 77 6.72 18.34 -2.46
CA VAL A 77 7.71 18.75 -3.44
C VAL A 77 8.51 19.92 -2.86
N LYS A 78 9.83 19.80 -2.84
CA LYS A 78 10.73 20.90 -2.45
C LYS A 78 10.79 21.89 -3.62
N THR A 79 10.30 23.11 -3.41
CA THR A 79 10.67 24.22 -4.29
C THR A 79 12.13 24.57 -3.99
N VAL A 80 13.01 24.37 -4.97
CA VAL A 80 14.40 24.83 -4.94
C VAL A 80 14.49 26.34 -5.13
#